data_AF-A0AAV1ZBZ5-F1
#
_entry.id   AF-A0AAV1ZBZ5-F1
#
_cell.length_a   1.000
_cell.length_b   1.000
_cell.length_c   1.000
_cell.angle_alpha   90.00
_cell.angle_beta   90.00
_cell.angle_gamma   90.00
#
_symmetry.space_group_name_H-M   'P 1'
#
loop_
_entity.id
_entity.type
_entity.pdbx_description
1 polymer ?
#
loop_
_entity_poly.entity_id
_entity_poly.type
_entity_poly.pdbx_seq_one_letter_code
_entity_poly.pdbx_strand_id
1 'polypeptide(L)'
;MEKRSDQWSAFLENKDEQIRSNHGEVNKSIPRYSEQEAEALAERLSNKETFKEAQQVLITWLQEGQCNEKNAMHFISLIQLCWNHYEKFKTEEKEYLEEAQKAEKNLVNQNWCIQHQLSEIEEIFKVIDTENIWSNFTEDQIKEIHMMRNDILDFKRVILKSSIVVEEGSSGMKNVNNEDVPIENISHNLQSHAGSLTYGLNTVNQRSGYLETKCKECVNEFLKLNSELKESRKRRKNNSISVEDEKTKNSDVASQCNLDQIHQNEMHIISLISIFLYRNPDGVNINSVYSYLSKYIPVTCVAEIENLMRRFPKIFEESTPVDATQETKWTCISISPDSLSQYLNK
;
A
#
# COMPACT_ATOMS: atom_id res chain seq x y z
N MET A 1 -0.38 7.50 25.12
CA MET A 1 -1.51 6.80 24.45
C MET A 1 -2.54 7.78 23.89
N GLU A 2 -2.54 9.03 24.37
CA GLU A 2 -3.49 10.11 24.05
C GLU A 2 -3.77 10.29 22.56
N LYS A 3 -2.76 10.27 21.69
CA LYS A 3 -2.93 10.50 20.24
C LYS A 3 -3.97 9.62 19.53
N ARG A 4 -4.32 8.43 20.07
CA ARG A 4 -5.44 7.62 19.57
C ARG A 4 -6.80 8.14 20.08
N SER A 5 -6.87 8.63 21.32
CA SER A 5 -8.07 9.24 21.90
C SER A 5 -8.48 10.51 21.14
N ASP A 6 -7.51 11.36 20.80
CA ASP A 6 -7.76 12.63 20.11
C ASP A 6 -8.33 12.40 18.70
N GLN A 7 -7.76 11.44 17.95
CA GLN A 7 -8.24 11.06 16.62
C GLN A 7 -9.64 10.43 16.64
N TRP A 8 -9.96 9.61 17.64
CA TRP A 8 -11.30 9.05 17.80
C TRP A 8 -12.34 10.10 18.21
N SER A 9 -11.95 11.10 19.01
CA SER A 9 -12.82 12.21 19.39
C SER A 9 -13.18 13.08 18.18
N ALA A 10 -12.18 13.47 17.39
CA ALA A 10 -12.39 14.23 16.14
C ALA A 10 -13.18 13.44 15.08
N PHE A 11 -13.04 12.10 15.04
CA PHE A 11 -13.84 11.24 14.17
C PHE A 11 -15.33 11.19 14.57
N LEU A 12 -15.63 11.21 15.87
CA LEU A 12 -17.00 11.28 16.37
C LEU A 12 -17.64 12.65 16.07
N GLU A 13 -16.92 13.73 16.34
CA GLU A 13 -17.41 15.11 16.18
C GLU A 13 -17.74 15.44 14.70
N ASN A 14 -16.86 15.05 13.77
CA ASN A 14 -17.10 15.16 12.31
C ASN A 14 -18.26 14.27 11.84
N LYS A 15 -18.49 13.13 12.49
CA LYS A 15 -19.62 12.24 12.18
C LYS A 15 -20.96 12.81 12.66
N ASP A 16 -20.99 13.53 13.78
CA ASP A 16 -22.18 14.27 14.24
C ASP A 16 -22.53 15.48 13.34
N GLU A 17 -21.57 16.02 12.61
CA GLU A 17 -21.83 16.99 11.53
C GLU A 17 -22.36 16.32 10.26
N GLN A 18 -21.80 15.17 9.85
CA GLN A 18 -22.35 14.38 8.73
C GLN A 18 -23.78 13.88 8.99
N ILE A 19 -24.09 13.43 10.21
CA ILE A 19 -25.45 13.02 10.61
C ILE A 19 -26.41 14.21 10.46
N ARG A 20 -25.99 15.42 10.83
CA ARG A 20 -26.78 16.65 10.64
C ARG A 20 -27.05 16.97 9.18
N SER A 21 -26.09 16.69 8.28
CA SER A 21 -26.25 16.91 6.84
C SER A 21 -27.10 15.85 6.13
N ASN A 22 -27.18 14.62 6.66
CA ASN A 22 -27.89 13.50 6.03
C ASN A 22 -29.40 13.44 6.33
N HIS A 23 -29.97 14.41 7.07
CA HIS A 23 -31.42 14.54 7.27
C HIS A 23 -32.23 14.89 5.99
N GLY A 24 -31.58 14.93 4.82
CA GLY A 24 -32.12 15.47 3.58
C GLY A 24 -32.73 14.49 2.57
N GLU A 25 -32.71 13.16 2.79
CA GLU A 25 -33.35 12.24 1.83
C GLU A 25 -33.78 10.87 2.40
N VAL A 26 -34.66 10.17 1.65
CA VAL A 26 -35.23 8.83 1.95
C VAL A 26 -36.08 8.75 3.23
N ASN A 27 -37.22 9.44 3.24
CA ASN A 27 -38.27 9.28 4.26
C ASN A 27 -39.05 7.95 4.08
N LYS A 28 -38.43 6.82 4.43
CA LYS A 28 -39.16 5.59 4.79
C LYS A 28 -39.72 5.80 6.20
N SER A 29 -41.04 5.64 6.37
CA SER A 29 -41.71 5.81 7.67
C SER A 29 -41.17 4.82 8.70
N ILE A 30 -40.30 5.28 9.58
CA ILE A 30 -39.78 4.50 10.72
C ILE A 30 -40.94 4.29 11.72
N PRO A 31 -41.17 3.06 12.22
CA PRO A 31 -42.21 2.81 13.21
C PRO A 31 -41.92 3.59 14.48
N ARG A 32 -42.97 4.04 15.19
CA ARG A 32 -42.80 4.65 16.53
C ARG A 32 -42.61 3.58 17.60
N TYR A 33 -41.96 3.97 18.69
CA TYR A 33 -41.81 3.15 19.89
C TYR A 33 -43.18 2.63 20.35
N SER A 34 -43.26 1.32 20.44
CA SER A 34 -44.23 0.57 21.22
C SER A 34 -43.50 -0.61 21.84
N GLU A 35 -44.10 -1.26 22.83
CA GLU A 35 -43.49 -2.42 23.50
C GLU A 35 -43.24 -3.57 22.49
N GLN A 36 -44.22 -3.86 21.64
CA GLN A 36 -44.11 -4.84 20.55
C GLN A 36 -43.04 -4.47 19.50
N GLU A 37 -42.95 -3.19 19.09
CA GLU A 37 -41.89 -2.75 18.17
C GLU A 37 -40.50 -2.82 18.83
N ALA A 38 -40.41 -2.60 20.15
CA ALA A 38 -39.16 -2.70 20.89
C ALA A 38 -38.68 -4.15 21.03
N GLU A 39 -39.59 -5.11 21.24
CA GLU A 39 -39.29 -6.55 21.18
C GLU A 39 -38.80 -6.96 19.78
N ALA A 40 -39.54 -6.57 18.72
CA ALA A 40 -39.13 -6.82 17.34
C ALA A 40 -37.82 -6.09 16.97
N LEU A 41 -37.50 -4.97 17.62
CA LEU A 41 -36.23 -4.28 17.47
C LEU A 41 -35.09 -5.03 18.19
N ALA A 42 -35.32 -5.58 19.38
CA ALA A 42 -34.36 -6.38 20.12
C ALA A 42 -33.95 -7.65 19.37
N GLU A 43 -34.89 -8.34 18.72
CA GLU A 43 -34.57 -9.50 17.86
C GLU A 43 -33.64 -9.10 16.71
N ARG A 44 -33.97 -8.02 15.98
CA ARG A 44 -33.13 -7.51 14.88
C ARG A 44 -31.77 -6.99 15.36
N LEU A 45 -31.71 -6.33 16.50
CA LEU A 45 -30.45 -5.92 17.15
C LEU A 45 -29.62 -7.12 17.64
N SER A 46 -30.16 -8.33 17.68
CA SER A 46 -29.42 -9.55 18.03
C SER A 46 -28.81 -10.25 16.82
N ASN A 47 -29.24 -9.94 15.59
CA ASN A 47 -28.77 -10.59 14.36
C ASN A 47 -27.79 -9.69 13.58
N LYS A 48 -26.60 -10.22 13.22
CA LYS A 48 -25.53 -9.50 12.51
C LYS A 48 -25.95 -8.96 11.13
N GLU A 49 -26.92 -9.59 10.47
CA GLU A 49 -27.41 -9.18 9.14
C GLU A 49 -28.36 -7.98 9.20
N THR A 50 -29.32 -7.98 10.14
CA THR A 50 -30.33 -6.91 10.29
C THR A 50 -29.89 -5.81 11.27
N PHE A 51 -28.77 -6.00 11.98
CA PHE A 51 -28.23 -5.07 12.98
C PHE A 51 -28.18 -3.62 12.49
N LYS A 52 -27.68 -3.36 11.27
CA LYS A 52 -27.50 -1.99 10.75
C LYS A 52 -28.83 -1.24 10.58
N GLU A 53 -29.87 -1.92 10.12
CA GLU A 53 -31.20 -1.32 9.95
C GLU A 53 -31.87 -1.09 11.32
N ALA A 54 -31.73 -2.04 12.23
CA ALA A 54 -32.23 -1.93 13.59
C ALA A 54 -31.52 -0.83 14.41
N GLN A 55 -30.21 -0.71 14.27
CA GLN A 55 -29.42 0.36 14.88
C GLN A 55 -29.92 1.74 14.43
N GLN A 56 -30.28 1.91 13.15
CA GLN A 56 -30.83 3.16 12.64
C GLN A 56 -32.22 3.49 13.24
N VAL A 57 -33.07 2.49 13.46
CA VAL A 57 -34.36 2.67 14.16
C VAL A 57 -34.14 3.09 15.61
N LEU A 58 -33.22 2.44 16.33
CA LEU A 58 -32.88 2.79 17.73
C LEU A 58 -32.34 4.23 17.83
N ILE A 59 -31.42 4.61 16.93
CA ILE A 59 -30.89 5.98 16.84
C ILE A 59 -32.04 6.98 16.62
N THR A 60 -32.96 6.68 15.71
CA THR A 60 -34.10 7.56 15.40
C THR A 60 -35.02 7.73 16.61
N TRP A 61 -35.34 6.66 17.35
CA TRP A 61 -36.16 6.74 18.56
C TRP A 61 -35.52 7.57 19.68
N LEU A 62 -34.18 7.51 19.79
CA LEU A 62 -33.43 8.32 20.74
C LEU A 62 -33.40 9.80 20.30
N GLN A 63 -33.18 10.08 19.01
CA GLN A 63 -33.19 11.42 18.43
C GLN A 63 -34.58 12.11 18.52
N GLU A 64 -35.66 11.36 18.31
CA GLU A 64 -37.04 11.85 18.44
C GLU A 64 -37.53 11.96 19.90
N GLY A 65 -36.68 11.64 20.89
CA GLY A 65 -37.04 11.76 22.30
C GLY A 65 -38.09 10.75 22.77
N GLN A 66 -38.20 9.59 22.12
CA GLN A 66 -39.18 8.55 22.48
C GLN A 66 -38.77 7.77 23.75
N CYS A 67 -37.49 7.85 24.14
CA CYS A 67 -36.99 7.41 25.45
C CYS A 67 -37.35 8.41 26.55
N ASN A 68 -37.89 7.90 27.65
CA ASN A 68 -38.34 8.65 28.83
C ASN A 68 -38.24 7.77 30.10
N GLU A 69 -38.43 8.35 31.28
CA GLU A 69 -38.27 7.68 32.58
C GLU A 69 -39.03 6.35 32.72
N LYS A 70 -40.16 6.17 32.01
CA LYS A 70 -40.99 4.95 32.08
C LYS A 70 -40.49 3.80 31.20
N ASN A 71 -39.76 4.09 30.13
CA ASN A 71 -39.23 3.08 29.19
C ASN A 71 -37.70 3.05 29.11
N ALA A 72 -36.99 3.88 29.88
CA ALA A 72 -35.53 3.94 29.92
C ALA A 72 -34.86 2.58 30.10
N MET A 73 -35.43 1.68 30.93
CA MET A 73 -34.90 0.31 31.10
C MET A 73 -34.92 -0.51 29.80
N HIS A 74 -35.96 -0.40 28.97
CA HIS A 74 -35.99 -1.06 27.66
C HIS A 74 -34.98 -0.45 26.69
N PHE A 75 -34.82 0.88 26.69
CA PHE A 75 -33.78 1.54 25.90
C PHE A 75 -32.36 1.14 26.34
N ILE A 76 -32.11 0.97 27.63
CA ILE A 76 -30.83 0.42 28.13
C ILE A 76 -30.61 -1.00 27.63
N SER A 77 -31.62 -1.89 27.65
CA SER A 77 -31.49 -3.25 27.09
C SER A 77 -31.20 -3.23 25.57
N LEU A 78 -31.84 -2.33 24.81
CA LEU A 78 -31.57 -2.17 23.37
C LEU A 78 -30.14 -1.64 23.11
N ILE A 79 -29.65 -0.72 23.95
CA ILE A 79 -28.25 -0.24 23.90
C ILE A 79 -27.26 -1.35 24.30
N GLN A 80 -27.60 -2.21 25.25
CA GLN A 80 -26.79 -3.38 25.61
C GLN A 80 -26.67 -4.39 24.45
N LEU A 81 -27.70 -4.59 23.64
CA LEU A 81 -27.59 -5.40 22.42
C LEU A 81 -26.62 -4.79 21.42
N CYS A 82 -26.63 -3.46 21.22
CA CYS A 82 -25.62 -2.76 20.44
C CYS A 82 -24.20 -2.92 21.02
N TRP A 83 -24.05 -2.89 22.34
CA TRP A 83 -22.77 -3.13 23.02
C TRP A 83 -22.25 -4.56 22.81
N ASN A 84 -23.13 -5.56 22.89
CA ASN A 84 -22.76 -6.96 22.66
C ASN A 84 -22.23 -7.20 21.23
N HIS A 85 -22.77 -6.51 20.22
CA HIS A 85 -22.20 -6.53 18.86
C HIS A 85 -20.82 -5.86 18.81
N TYR A 86 -20.61 -4.75 19.52
CA TYR A 86 -19.29 -4.13 19.64
C TYR A 86 -18.27 -5.06 20.32
N GLU A 87 -18.62 -5.74 21.42
CA GLU A 87 -17.74 -6.72 22.06
C GLU A 87 -17.43 -7.90 21.14
N LYS A 88 -18.42 -8.35 20.35
CA LYS A 88 -18.19 -9.37 19.32
C LYS A 88 -17.22 -8.89 18.24
N PHE A 89 -17.40 -7.70 17.67
CA PHE A 89 -16.47 -7.16 16.68
C PHE A 89 -15.05 -7.00 17.22
N LYS A 90 -14.90 -6.57 18.48
CA LYS A 90 -13.61 -6.46 19.17
C LYS A 90 -12.94 -7.82 19.43
N THR A 91 -13.75 -8.88 19.57
CA THR A 91 -13.26 -10.26 19.69
C THR A 91 -12.86 -10.82 18.32
N GLU A 92 -13.69 -10.62 17.29
CA GLU A 92 -13.37 -10.95 15.89
C GLU A 92 -12.08 -10.23 15.44
N GLU A 93 -11.90 -8.94 15.73
CA GLU A 93 -10.67 -8.17 15.47
C GLU A 93 -9.43 -8.83 16.10
N LYS A 94 -9.53 -9.24 17.38
CA LYS A 94 -8.44 -9.93 18.09
C LYS A 94 -8.10 -11.27 17.44
N GLU A 95 -9.10 -12.07 17.08
CA GLU A 95 -8.91 -13.38 16.45
C GLU A 95 -8.23 -13.25 15.08
N TYR A 96 -8.63 -12.28 14.25
CA TYR A 96 -7.96 -11.99 12.98
C TYR A 96 -6.51 -11.51 13.15
N LEU A 97 -6.21 -10.73 14.18
CA LEU A 97 -4.83 -10.31 14.49
C LEU A 97 -3.95 -11.49 14.95
N GLU A 98 -4.47 -12.38 15.79
CA GLU A 98 -3.76 -13.59 16.23
C GLU A 98 -3.54 -14.58 15.08
N GLU A 99 -4.51 -14.74 14.17
CA GLU A 99 -4.34 -15.57 12.97
C GLU A 99 -3.35 -14.96 11.97
N ALA A 100 -3.38 -13.63 11.76
CA ALA A 100 -2.42 -12.93 10.91
C ALA A 100 -0.97 -13.10 11.42
N GLN A 101 -0.72 -12.87 12.70
CA GLN A 101 0.60 -13.07 13.33
C GLN A 101 1.09 -14.53 13.24
N LYS A 102 0.17 -15.49 13.34
CA LYS A 102 0.46 -16.92 13.18
C LYS A 102 0.83 -17.26 11.73
N ALA A 103 0.16 -16.67 10.74
CA ALA A 103 0.48 -16.82 9.33
C ALA A 103 1.82 -16.16 8.97
N GLU A 104 2.06 -14.95 9.47
CA GLU A 104 3.31 -14.19 9.36
C GLU A 104 4.51 -15.02 9.86
N LYS A 105 4.43 -15.55 11.09
CA LYS A 105 5.47 -16.40 11.69
C LYS A 105 5.70 -17.70 10.88
N ASN A 106 4.64 -18.30 10.33
CA ASN A 106 4.76 -19.48 9.48
C ASN A 106 5.50 -19.16 8.16
N LEU A 107 5.16 -18.04 7.52
CA LEU A 107 5.81 -17.57 6.29
C LEU A 107 7.29 -17.25 6.52
N VAL A 108 7.65 -16.59 7.63
CA VAL A 108 9.05 -16.31 7.99
C VAL A 108 9.84 -17.63 8.19
N ASN A 109 9.26 -18.62 8.87
CA ASN A 109 9.89 -19.93 9.03
C ASN A 109 10.08 -20.66 7.69
N GLN A 110 9.09 -20.62 6.79
CA GLN A 110 9.20 -21.23 5.46
C GLN A 110 10.24 -20.52 4.59
N ASN A 111 10.25 -19.18 4.60
CA ASN A 111 11.29 -18.38 3.94
C ASN A 111 12.70 -18.72 4.43
N TRP A 112 12.88 -18.97 5.73
CA TRP A 112 14.16 -19.40 6.30
C TRP A 112 14.60 -20.76 5.76
N CYS A 113 13.70 -21.76 5.72
CA CYS A 113 14.00 -23.07 5.14
C CYS A 113 14.40 -22.98 3.66
N ILE A 114 13.71 -22.14 2.88
CA ILE A 114 14.01 -21.93 1.45
C ILE A 114 15.36 -21.21 1.29
N GLN A 115 15.66 -20.19 2.10
CA GLN A 115 16.96 -19.50 2.10
C GLN A 115 18.12 -20.44 2.44
N HIS A 116 17.92 -21.42 3.33
CA HIS A 116 18.89 -22.48 3.60
C HIS A 116 19.15 -23.32 2.35
N GLN A 117 18.10 -23.87 1.74
CA GLN A 117 18.20 -24.70 0.53
C GLN A 117 18.85 -23.96 -0.65
N LEU A 118 18.49 -22.69 -0.88
CA LEU A 118 19.12 -21.85 -1.90
C LEU A 118 20.60 -21.55 -1.59
N SER A 119 21.03 -21.62 -0.33
CA SER A 119 22.44 -21.48 0.07
C SER A 119 23.23 -22.77 -0.10
N GLU A 120 22.61 -23.93 0.09
CA GLU A 120 23.19 -25.24 -0.23
C GLU A 120 23.39 -25.40 -1.75
N ILE A 121 22.43 -24.94 -2.57
CA ILE A 121 22.57 -24.92 -4.04
C ILE A 121 23.66 -23.93 -4.49
N GLU A 122 23.79 -22.77 -3.82
CA GLU A 122 24.87 -21.82 -4.13
C GLU A 122 26.29 -22.37 -3.90
N GLU A 123 26.45 -23.35 -3.00
CA GLU A 123 27.75 -24.02 -2.79
C GLU A 123 28.23 -24.74 -4.06
N ILE A 124 27.31 -25.26 -4.89
CA ILE A 124 27.63 -25.88 -6.17
C ILE A 124 28.30 -24.86 -7.10
N PHE A 125 27.81 -23.62 -7.16
CA PHE A 125 28.44 -22.58 -7.98
C PHE A 125 29.80 -22.14 -7.42
N LYS A 126 29.98 -22.10 -6.09
CA LYS A 126 31.31 -21.83 -5.48
C LYS A 126 32.32 -22.92 -5.83
N VAL A 127 31.88 -24.18 -5.90
CA VAL A 127 32.72 -25.30 -6.37
C VAL A 127 33.03 -25.14 -7.86
N ILE A 128 32.06 -24.80 -8.72
CA ILE A 128 32.29 -24.55 -10.16
C ILE A 128 33.25 -23.37 -10.38
N ASP A 129 33.25 -22.36 -9.51
CA ASP A 129 34.22 -21.25 -9.53
C ASP A 129 35.65 -21.66 -9.13
N THR A 130 35.90 -22.90 -8.68
CA THR A 130 37.26 -23.40 -8.42
C THR A 130 38.01 -23.79 -9.69
N GLU A 131 39.33 -24.01 -9.56
CA GLU A 131 40.23 -24.08 -10.70
C GLU A 131 39.84 -25.14 -11.75
N ASN A 132 39.75 -24.69 -13.00
CA ASN A 132 39.63 -25.52 -14.20
C ASN A 132 38.39 -26.43 -14.30
N ILE A 133 37.30 -26.16 -13.56
CA ILE A 133 36.00 -26.83 -13.82
C ILE A 133 35.34 -26.25 -15.09
N TRP A 134 35.39 -24.92 -15.28
CA TRP A 134 34.80 -24.22 -16.42
C TRP A 134 35.29 -24.71 -17.80
N SER A 135 36.51 -25.25 -17.92
CA SER A 135 37.06 -25.73 -19.20
C SER A 135 36.36 -26.98 -19.74
N ASN A 136 35.51 -27.63 -18.95
CA ASN A 136 34.80 -28.86 -19.32
C ASN A 136 33.41 -28.59 -19.93
N PHE A 137 32.98 -27.33 -19.97
CA PHE A 137 31.68 -26.90 -20.49
C PHE A 137 31.82 -26.13 -21.81
N THR A 138 30.79 -26.21 -22.67
CA THR A 138 30.69 -25.35 -23.86
C THR A 138 30.30 -23.92 -23.49
N GLU A 139 30.57 -22.95 -24.37
CA GLU A 139 30.23 -21.54 -24.15
C GLU A 139 28.73 -21.34 -23.82
N ASP A 140 27.86 -22.15 -24.41
CA ASP A 140 26.41 -22.08 -24.18
C ASP A 140 25.98 -22.72 -22.85
N GLN A 141 26.63 -23.82 -22.44
CA GLN A 141 26.45 -24.39 -21.09
C GLN A 141 26.93 -23.41 -20.01
N ILE A 142 28.01 -22.67 -20.26
CA ILE A 142 28.51 -21.62 -19.35
C ILE A 142 27.46 -20.49 -19.21
N LYS A 143 26.84 -20.05 -20.31
CA LYS A 143 25.73 -19.08 -20.27
C LYS A 143 24.54 -19.61 -19.48
N GLU A 144 24.16 -20.87 -19.69
CA GLU A 144 23.05 -21.52 -18.98
C GLU A 144 23.31 -21.60 -17.46
N ILE A 145 24.52 -21.99 -17.04
CA ILE A 145 24.94 -21.99 -15.63
C ILE A 145 24.89 -20.57 -15.03
N HIS A 146 25.31 -19.54 -15.77
CA HIS A 146 25.19 -18.16 -15.31
C HIS A 146 23.73 -17.67 -15.20
N MET A 147 22.83 -18.09 -16.10
CA MET A 147 21.39 -17.77 -15.97
C MET A 147 20.79 -18.40 -14.71
N MET A 148 20.97 -19.72 -14.51
CA MET A 148 20.47 -20.41 -13.31
C MET A 148 20.99 -19.79 -12.00
N ARG A 149 22.27 -19.37 -11.98
CA ARG A 149 22.86 -18.68 -10.84
C ARG A 149 22.24 -17.30 -10.57
N ASN A 150 21.93 -16.54 -11.62
CA ASN A 150 21.24 -15.25 -11.49
C ASN A 150 19.80 -15.42 -11.00
N ASP A 151 19.06 -16.39 -11.52
CA ASP A 151 17.67 -16.68 -11.09
C ASP A 151 17.60 -17.01 -9.60
N ILE A 152 18.56 -17.80 -9.09
CA ILE A 152 18.68 -18.13 -7.66
C ILE A 152 18.99 -16.88 -6.82
N LEU A 153 19.92 -16.03 -7.26
CA LEU A 153 20.27 -14.78 -6.57
C LEU A 153 19.11 -13.76 -6.56
N ASP A 154 18.32 -13.71 -7.63
CA ASP A 154 17.13 -12.87 -7.74
C ASP A 154 15.99 -13.41 -6.85
N PHE A 155 15.77 -14.72 -6.83
CA PHE A 155 14.78 -15.35 -5.94
C PHE A 155 15.13 -15.16 -4.46
N LYS A 156 16.41 -15.34 -4.07
CA LYS A 156 16.88 -14.97 -2.72
C LYS A 156 16.61 -13.51 -2.38
N ARG A 157 16.78 -12.59 -3.33
CA ARG A 157 16.54 -11.14 -3.15
C ARG A 157 15.06 -10.84 -2.94
N VAL A 158 14.15 -11.56 -3.60
CA VAL A 158 12.70 -11.46 -3.38
C VAL A 158 12.33 -11.94 -1.98
N ILE A 159 12.80 -13.12 -1.57
CA ILE A 159 12.52 -13.69 -0.23
C ILE A 159 13.09 -12.81 0.90
N LEU A 160 14.29 -12.24 0.72
CA LEU A 160 14.86 -11.33 1.72
C LEU A 160 14.02 -10.04 1.85
N LYS A 161 13.51 -9.50 0.74
CA LYS A 161 12.64 -8.31 0.76
C LYS A 161 11.31 -8.57 1.45
N SER A 162 10.65 -9.71 1.18
CA SER A 162 9.37 -10.03 1.82
C SER A 162 9.53 -10.24 3.33
N SER A 163 10.64 -10.82 3.78
CA SER A 163 10.94 -10.96 5.21
C SER A 163 11.20 -9.61 5.91
N ILE A 164 11.84 -8.63 5.26
CA ILE A 164 12.07 -7.29 5.85
C ILE A 164 10.76 -6.49 5.97
N VAL A 165 9.90 -6.52 4.94
CA VAL A 165 8.60 -5.84 4.95
C VAL A 165 7.69 -6.35 6.08
N VAL A 166 7.81 -7.64 6.43
CA VAL A 166 7.16 -8.22 7.60
C VAL A 166 7.67 -7.60 8.91
N GLU A 167 8.99 -7.52 9.12
CA GLU A 167 9.56 -6.98 10.37
C GLU A 167 9.22 -5.49 10.58
N GLU A 168 9.22 -4.67 9.53
CA GLU A 168 8.85 -3.25 9.62
C GLU A 168 7.37 -3.03 9.97
N GLY A 169 6.47 -3.91 9.50
CA GLY A 169 5.05 -3.89 9.88
C GLY A 169 4.77 -4.38 11.31
N SER A 170 5.63 -5.27 11.85
CA SER A 170 5.42 -5.95 13.13
C SER A 170 5.92 -5.16 14.36
N SER A 171 6.49 -3.96 14.16
CA SER A 171 7.02 -3.09 15.23
C SER A 171 5.92 -2.35 16.04
N GLY A 172 4.89 -3.08 16.47
CA GLY A 172 3.64 -2.52 17.01
C GLY A 172 3.33 -2.80 18.49
N MET A 173 3.83 -3.89 19.09
CA MET A 173 3.62 -4.12 20.54
C MET A 173 4.63 -5.13 21.14
N LYS A 174 5.32 -4.74 22.21
CA LYS A 174 6.07 -5.65 23.11
C LYS A 174 5.69 -5.39 24.56
N ASN A 175 4.68 -6.13 25.03
CA ASN A 175 4.40 -6.36 26.45
C ASN A 175 4.31 -7.88 26.66
N VAL A 176 5.46 -8.53 26.82
CA VAL A 176 5.52 -9.91 27.29
C VAL A 176 5.69 -9.83 28.81
N ASN A 177 4.67 -10.25 29.55
CA ASN A 177 4.76 -10.37 31.00
C ASN A 177 5.70 -11.54 31.34
N ASN A 178 6.64 -11.32 32.25
CA ASN A 178 7.60 -12.35 32.66
C ASN A 178 6.99 -13.28 33.71
N GLU A 179 6.67 -14.51 33.34
CA GLU A 179 6.69 -15.66 34.27
C GLU A 179 7.44 -16.83 33.60
N ASP A 180 8.47 -17.32 34.29
CA ASP A 180 9.24 -18.56 34.10
C ASP A 180 9.56 -19.07 32.68
N VAL A 181 10.66 -18.55 32.11
CA VAL A 181 11.41 -19.21 31.02
C VAL A 181 12.82 -19.60 31.50
N PRO A 182 13.28 -20.86 31.32
CA PRO A 182 14.60 -21.29 31.77
C PRO A 182 15.78 -20.48 31.20
N ILE A 183 16.62 -19.96 32.11
CA ILE A 183 17.70 -18.99 31.84
C ILE A 183 18.69 -19.47 30.76
N GLU A 184 18.96 -20.78 30.71
CA GLU A 184 19.92 -21.39 29.79
C GLU A 184 19.54 -21.16 28.31
N ASN A 185 18.24 -21.13 27.99
CA ASN A 185 17.75 -20.88 26.63
C ASN A 185 17.88 -19.39 26.24
N ILE A 186 17.88 -18.47 27.20
CA ILE A 186 18.09 -17.04 26.95
C ILE A 186 19.53 -16.78 26.48
N SER A 187 20.51 -17.44 27.10
CA SER A 187 21.93 -17.30 26.72
C SER A 187 22.19 -17.73 25.28
N HIS A 188 21.62 -18.86 24.84
CA HIS A 188 21.80 -19.34 23.46
C HIS A 188 21.17 -18.40 22.42
N ASN A 189 19.97 -17.88 22.70
CA ASN A 189 19.30 -16.94 21.80
C ASN A 189 20.03 -15.58 21.73
N LEU A 190 20.56 -15.07 22.85
CA LEU A 190 21.40 -13.86 22.84
C LEU A 190 22.71 -14.06 22.06
N GLN A 191 23.38 -15.20 22.23
CA GLN A 191 24.60 -15.55 21.49
C GLN A 191 24.33 -15.60 19.96
N SER A 192 23.22 -16.24 19.57
CA SER A 192 22.78 -16.35 18.17
C SER A 192 22.41 -14.99 17.57
N HIS A 193 21.65 -14.17 18.31
CA HIS A 193 21.23 -12.84 17.86
C HIS A 193 22.43 -11.88 17.75
N ALA A 194 23.40 -11.93 18.67
CA ALA A 194 24.65 -11.19 18.56
C ALA A 194 25.51 -11.62 17.36
N GLY A 195 25.56 -12.92 17.05
CA GLY A 195 26.20 -13.44 15.84
C GLY A 195 25.53 -12.93 14.56
N SER A 196 24.19 -12.96 14.50
CA SER A 196 23.40 -12.44 13.38
C SER A 196 23.61 -10.93 13.18
N LEU A 197 23.53 -10.13 14.26
CA LEU A 197 23.82 -8.70 14.23
C LEU A 197 25.25 -8.40 13.74
N THR A 198 26.24 -9.20 14.16
CA THR A 198 27.64 -9.05 13.73
C THR A 198 27.80 -9.37 12.24
N TYR A 199 27.14 -10.42 11.74
CA TYR A 199 27.14 -10.77 10.32
C TYR A 199 26.42 -9.72 9.45
N GLY A 200 25.27 -9.23 9.91
CA GLY A 200 24.54 -8.13 9.29
C GLY A 200 25.36 -6.84 9.22
N LEU A 201 26.00 -6.46 10.33
CA LEU A 201 26.89 -5.29 10.40
C LEU A 201 28.06 -5.42 9.43
N ASN A 202 28.73 -6.57 9.38
CA ASN A 202 29.81 -6.83 8.42
C ASN A 202 29.33 -6.75 6.96
N THR A 203 28.14 -7.28 6.66
CA THR A 203 27.52 -7.22 5.32
C THR A 203 27.16 -5.79 4.92
N VAL A 204 26.65 -4.98 5.85
CA VAL A 204 26.40 -3.54 5.65
C VAL A 204 27.71 -2.78 5.43
N ASN A 205 28.76 -3.09 6.19
CA ASN A 205 30.06 -2.43 6.08
C ASN A 205 30.77 -2.76 4.75
N GLN A 206 30.71 -4.02 4.30
CA GLN A 206 31.17 -4.41 2.96
C GLN A 206 30.39 -3.72 1.83
N ARG A 207 29.05 -3.64 1.95
CA ARG A 207 28.22 -2.88 1.01
C ARG A 207 28.57 -1.38 1.03
N SER A 208 28.86 -0.81 2.19
CA SER A 208 29.28 0.59 2.33
C SER A 208 30.59 0.84 1.58
N GLY A 209 31.63 0.02 1.77
CA GLY A 209 32.90 0.15 1.04
C GLY A 209 32.77 -0.06 -0.48
N TYR A 210 31.91 -0.99 -0.91
CA TYR A 210 31.60 -1.18 -2.34
C TYR A 210 30.88 0.04 -2.95
N LEU A 211 29.87 0.58 -2.26
CA LEU A 211 29.16 1.78 -2.69
C LEU A 211 30.06 3.02 -2.67
N GLU A 212 30.92 3.18 -1.67
CA GLU A 212 31.90 4.28 -1.60
C GLU A 212 32.88 4.20 -2.79
N THR A 213 33.30 2.99 -3.17
CA THR A 213 34.14 2.75 -4.34
C THR A 213 33.40 3.11 -5.64
N LYS A 214 32.15 2.67 -5.81
CA LYS A 214 31.32 3.02 -6.97
C LYS A 214 30.98 4.52 -7.05
N CYS A 215 30.81 5.19 -5.91
CA CYS A 215 30.67 6.65 -5.86
C CYS A 215 31.97 7.35 -6.30
N LYS A 216 33.15 6.87 -5.89
CA LYS A 216 34.45 7.42 -6.35
C LYS A 216 34.65 7.22 -7.85
N GLU A 217 34.30 6.06 -8.40
CA GLU A 217 34.31 5.81 -9.85
C GLU A 217 33.39 6.80 -10.60
N CYS A 218 32.12 6.91 -10.17
CA CYS A 218 31.13 7.79 -10.79
C CYS A 218 31.51 9.29 -10.68
N VAL A 219 32.09 9.71 -9.55
CA VAL A 219 32.61 11.09 -9.38
C VAL A 219 33.80 11.35 -10.33
N ASN A 220 34.71 10.39 -10.50
CA ASN A 220 35.82 10.52 -11.44
C ASN A 220 35.35 10.59 -12.90
N GLU A 221 34.36 9.77 -13.27
CA GLU A 221 33.72 9.80 -14.59
C GLU A 221 32.98 11.13 -14.84
N PHE A 222 32.22 11.62 -13.85
CA PHE A 222 31.57 12.93 -13.91
C PHE A 222 32.60 14.07 -14.04
N LEU A 223 33.72 14.02 -13.31
CA LEU A 223 34.79 15.01 -13.43
C LEU A 223 35.43 14.99 -14.83
N LYS A 224 35.65 13.80 -15.41
CA LYS A 224 36.13 13.62 -16.77
C LYS A 224 35.15 14.22 -17.79
N LEU A 225 33.88 13.82 -17.77
CA LEU A 225 32.83 14.35 -18.64
C LEU A 225 32.64 15.87 -18.49
N ASN A 226 32.78 16.41 -17.28
CA ASN A 226 32.72 17.85 -17.01
C ASN A 226 33.96 18.58 -17.55
N SER A 227 35.14 17.94 -17.60
CA SER A 227 36.31 18.48 -18.28
C SER A 227 36.13 18.53 -19.81
N GLU A 228 35.58 17.46 -20.41
CA GLU A 228 35.25 17.38 -21.84
C GLU A 228 34.13 18.36 -22.23
N LEU A 229 33.14 18.57 -21.35
CA LEU A 229 32.12 19.61 -21.48
C LEU A 229 32.68 21.03 -21.33
N LYS A 230 33.71 21.25 -20.50
CA LYS A 230 34.40 22.53 -20.40
C LYS A 230 35.26 22.80 -21.63
N GLU A 231 35.95 21.80 -22.17
CA GLU A 231 36.67 21.93 -23.45
C GLU A 231 35.72 22.21 -24.61
N SER A 232 34.66 21.42 -24.79
CA SER A 232 33.69 21.62 -25.86
C SER A 232 32.92 22.94 -25.71
N ARG A 233 32.64 23.41 -24.48
CA ARG A 233 32.16 24.78 -24.23
C ARG A 233 33.21 25.84 -24.56
N LYS A 234 34.50 25.62 -24.33
CA LYS A 234 35.58 26.55 -24.73
C LYS A 234 35.72 26.62 -26.26
N ARG A 235 35.57 25.49 -26.96
CA ARG A 235 35.50 25.42 -28.43
C ARG A 235 34.26 26.14 -28.98
N ARG A 236 33.10 26.06 -28.31
CA ARG A 236 31.86 26.77 -28.70
C ARG A 236 31.85 28.27 -28.34
N LYS A 237 32.44 28.68 -27.22
CA LYS A 237 32.47 30.09 -26.77
C LYS A 237 33.34 31.03 -27.62
N ASN A 238 34.09 30.51 -28.58
CA ASN A 238 34.74 31.33 -29.60
C ASN A 238 33.76 31.84 -30.69
N ASN A 239 32.46 31.47 -30.65
CA ASN A 239 31.57 31.64 -31.81
C ASN A 239 30.11 32.12 -31.55
N SER A 240 29.74 32.55 -30.33
CA SER A 240 28.48 33.29 -30.07
C SER A 240 28.44 34.00 -28.70
N ILE A 241 27.54 34.96 -28.52
CA ILE A 241 27.50 35.99 -27.45
C ILE A 241 26.09 36.14 -26.83
N SER A 242 26.03 36.35 -25.50
CA SER A 242 24.88 36.76 -24.64
C SER A 242 23.63 35.85 -24.64
N VAL A 243 22.60 35.99 -23.79
CA VAL A 243 22.22 37.01 -22.74
C VAL A 243 21.75 36.28 -21.44
N GLU A 244 21.61 37.00 -20.32
CA GLU A 244 20.95 36.57 -19.06
C GLU A 244 19.36 36.64 -19.15
N ASP A 245 18.48 36.45 -18.14
CA ASP A 245 18.60 36.29 -16.67
C ASP A 245 17.33 35.66 -15.98
N GLU A 246 17.36 35.51 -14.63
CA GLU A 246 16.29 35.44 -13.56
C GLU A 246 14.89 34.82 -13.87
N LYS A 247 14.41 33.76 -13.16
CA LYS A 247 13.85 33.64 -11.76
C LYS A 247 12.51 34.35 -11.47
N THR A 248 11.60 33.66 -10.74
CA THR A 248 10.68 34.30 -9.75
C THR A 248 10.13 33.30 -8.71
N LYS A 249 9.48 33.81 -7.66
CA LYS A 249 9.00 33.09 -6.45
C LYS A 249 7.90 33.88 -5.71
N ASN A 250 7.11 33.32 -4.77
CA ASN A 250 7.01 31.92 -4.33
C ASN A 250 5.78 31.25 -5.01
N SER A 251 4.65 30.82 -4.42
CA SER A 251 4.15 30.63 -3.03
C SER A 251 3.03 29.54 -3.06
N ASP A 252 2.35 29.06 -2.01
CA ASP A 252 2.27 29.39 -0.58
C ASP A 252 1.94 28.12 0.26
N VAL A 253 1.75 28.20 1.60
CA VAL A 253 1.61 27.01 2.48
C VAL A 253 0.43 27.07 3.46
N ALA A 254 -0.64 26.28 3.24
CA ALA A 254 -1.78 26.16 4.17
C ALA A 254 -2.62 24.85 4.08
N SER A 255 -2.12 23.74 3.49
CA SER A 255 -2.91 22.48 3.36
C SER A 255 -2.15 21.16 3.63
N GLN A 256 -0.86 21.20 3.95
CA GLN A 256 -0.03 20.01 4.21
C GLN A 256 -0.35 19.37 5.58
N CYS A 257 -1.36 18.49 5.62
CA CYS A 257 -1.36 17.21 6.35
C CYS A 257 -2.73 16.50 6.28
N ASN A 258 -3.07 15.93 5.12
CA ASN A 258 -3.86 14.68 4.94
C ASN A 258 -4.17 14.46 3.44
N LEU A 259 -4.37 15.55 2.68
CA LEU A 259 -4.63 15.49 1.24
C LEU A 259 -3.50 14.76 0.49
N ASP A 260 -2.24 14.99 0.87
CA ASP A 260 -1.07 14.44 0.18
C ASP A 260 -1.02 12.90 0.17
N GLN A 261 -1.54 12.19 1.17
CA GLN A 261 -1.54 10.72 1.18
C GLN A 261 -2.65 10.12 0.31
N ILE A 262 -3.87 10.68 0.38
CA ILE A 262 -4.97 10.31 -0.52
C ILE A 262 -4.53 10.57 -1.97
N HIS A 263 -4.00 11.76 -2.24
CA HIS A 263 -3.58 12.17 -3.56
C HIS A 263 -2.35 11.37 -4.05
N GLN A 264 -1.41 10.95 -3.21
CA GLN A 264 -0.31 10.06 -3.64
C GLN A 264 -0.80 8.65 -3.98
N ASN A 265 -1.70 8.06 -3.20
CA ASN A 265 -2.28 6.75 -3.52
C ASN A 265 -3.06 6.80 -4.84
N GLU A 266 -3.89 7.82 -5.02
CA GLU A 266 -4.64 8.07 -6.25
C GLU A 266 -3.71 8.33 -7.44
N MET A 267 -2.68 9.17 -7.31
CA MET A 267 -1.69 9.41 -8.37
C MET A 267 -0.89 8.14 -8.72
N HIS A 268 -0.62 7.26 -7.75
CA HIS A 268 0.05 5.98 -8.00
C HIS A 268 -0.85 5.04 -8.81
N ILE A 269 -2.13 4.91 -8.43
CA ILE A 269 -3.13 4.14 -9.19
C ILE A 269 -3.27 4.71 -10.60
N ILE A 270 -3.46 6.02 -10.74
CA ILE A 270 -3.56 6.73 -12.04
C ILE A 270 -2.33 6.47 -12.90
N SER A 271 -1.11 6.56 -12.33
CA SER A 271 0.12 6.27 -13.06
C SER A 271 0.16 4.83 -13.59
N LEU A 272 -0.27 3.84 -12.80
CA LEU A 272 -0.35 2.45 -13.23
C LEU A 272 -1.42 2.24 -14.31
N ILE A 273 -2.59 2.88 -14.19
CA ILE A 273 -3.64 2.85 -15.21
C ILE A 273 -3.14 3.47 -16.52
N SER A 274 -2.53 4.66 -16.49
CA SER A 274 -1.96 5.30 -17.69
C SER A 274 -0.88 4.42 -18.34
N ILE A 275 -0.01 3.78 -17.56
CA ILE A 275 1.02 2.85 -18.05
C ILE A 275 0.43 1.56 -18.66
N PHE A 276 -0.75 1.14 -18.21
CA PHE A 276 -1.48 0.00 -18.76
C PHE A 276 -2.23 0.37 -20.05
N LEU A 277 -2.98 1.47 -20.04
CA LEU A 277 -3.75 1.96 -21.17
C LEU A 277 -2.87 2.46 -22.32
N TYR A 278 -1.70 3.04 -22.05
CA TYR A 278 -0.71 3.39 -23.08
C TYR A 278 -0.24 2.19 -23.91
N ARG A 279 -0.32 0.97 -23.35
CA ARG A 279 0.00 -0.29 -24.08
C ARG A 279 -1.20 -0.90 -24.80
N ASN A 280 -2.40 -0.33 -24.65
CA ASN A 280 -3.66 -0.83 -25.19
C ASN A 280 -4.45 0.32 -25.86
N PRO A 281 -3.97 0.88 -26.99
CA PRO A 281 -4.57 2.06 -27.62
C PRO A 281 -6.04 1.86 -28.06
N ASP A 282 -6.42 0.63 -28.41
CA ASP A 282 -7.78 0.28 -28.85
C ASP A 282 -8.81 0.19 -27.69
N GLY A 283 -8.38 0.48 -26.46
CA GLY A 283 -9.21 0.52 -25.25
C GLY A 283 -9.56 -0.85 -24.66
N VAL A 284 -9.66 -0.90 -23.34
CA VAL A 284 -9.90 -2.13 -22.54
C VAL A 284 -11.07 -1.98 -21.59
N ASN A 285 -11.76 -3.06 -21.25
CA ASN A 285 -12.83 -3.03 -20.26
C ASN A 285 -12.25 -2.80 -18.83
N ILE A 286 -13.08 -2.27 -17.93
CA ILE A 286 -12.68 -1.95 -16.55
C ILE A 286 -12.17 -3.19 -15.78
N ASN A 287 -12.74 -4.37 -16.05
CA ASN A 287 -12.34 -5.63 -15.44
C ASN A 287 -10.88 -5.99 -15.77
N SER A 288 -10.39 -5.63 -16.96
CA SER A 288 -8.98 -5.79 -17.34
C SER A 288 -8.07 -4.83 -16.58
N VAL A 289 -8.51 -3.59 -16.34
CA VAL A 289 -7.78 -2.59 -15.53
C VAL A 289 -7.67 -3.06 -14.07
N TYR A 290 -8.77 -3.52 -13.48
CA TYR A 290 -8.80 -4.15 -12.15
C TYR A 290 -7.88 -5.39 -12.09
N SER A 291 -7.91 -6.25 -13.11
CA SER A 291 -7.05 -7.46 -13.21
C SER A 291 -5.56 -7.14 -13.45
N TYR A 292 -5.23 -5.90 -13.81
CA TYR A 292 -3.86 -5.40 -13.84
C TYR A 292 -3.46 -4.83 -12.48
N LEU A 293 -4.26 -3.91 -11.91
CA LEU A 293 -3.97 -3.21 -10.65
C LEU A 293 -3.86 -4.16 -9.44
N SER A 294 -4.73 -5.16 -9.35
CA SER A 294 -4.77 -6.14 -8.24
C SER A 294 -3.50 -6.99 -8.09
N LYS A 295 -2.57 -6.93 -9.07
CA LYS A 295 -1.24 -7.57 -9.01
C LYS A 295 -0.18 -6.71 -8.31
N TYR A 296 -0.47 -5.41 -8.11
CA TYR A 296 0.49 -4.43 -7.56
C TYR A 296 -0.06 -3.70 -6.33
N ILE A 297 -1.37 -3.54 -6.22
CA ILE A 297 -2.05 -2.86 -5.12
C ILE A 297 -3.14 -3.78 -4.56
N PRO A 298 -3.04 -4.23 -3.29
CA PRO A 298 -4.18 -4.80 -2.59
C PRO A 298 -5.19 -3.70 -2.26
N VAL A 299 -6.48 -3.97 -2.51
CA VAL A 299 -7.65 -3.09 -2.25
C VAL A 299 -7.77 -1.85 -3.16
N THR A 300 -8.52 -2.01 -4.25
CA THR A 300 -9.56 -1.05 -4.72
C THR A 300 -10.64 -1.85 -5.45
N CYS A 301 -11.93 -1.59 -5.20
CA CYS A 301 -13.01 -2.27 -5.95
C CYS A 301 -13.18 -1.69 -7.37
N VAL A 302 -13.88 -2.42 -8.26
CA VAL A 302 -14.08 -2.01 -9.66
C VAL A 302 -14.73 -0.61 -9.75
N ALA A 303 -15.73 -0.33 -8.91
CA ALA A 303 -16.42 0.96 -8.89
C ALA A 303 -15.54 2.12 -8.36
N GLU A 304 -14.58 1.87 -7.48
CA GLU A 304 -13.59 2.87 -7.04
C GLU A 304 -12.65 3.24 -8.20
N ILE A 305 -12.22 2.26 -8.98
CA ILE A 305 -11.38 2.48 -10.18
C ILE A 305 -12.16 3.27 -11.23
N GLU A 306 -13.43 2.92 -11.51
CA GLU A 306 -14.26 3.71 -12.42
C GLU A 306 -14.43 5.16 -11.95
N ASN A 307 -14.80 5.37 -10.68
CA ASN A 307 -15.01 6.70 -10.13
C ASN A 307 -13.71 7.52 -10.11
N LEU A 308 -12.57 6.89 -9.85
CA LEU A 308 -11.26 7.51 -9.97
C LEU A 308 -10.97 7.92 -11.43
N MET A 309 -11.24 7.05 -12.41
CA MET A 309 -11.01 7.35 -13.82
C MET A 309 -11.94 8.44 -14.36
N ARG A 310 -13.25 8.40 -14.03
CA ARG A 310 -14.24 9.46 -14.34
C ARG A 310 -13.86 10.82 -13.76
N ARG A 311 -13.08 10.86 -12.67
CA ARG A 311 -12.58 12.10 -12.04
C ARG A 311 -11.40 12.73 -12.79
N PHE A 312 -10.77 12.03 -13.73
CA PHE A 312 -9.70 12.57 -14.59
C PHE A 312 -10.04 12.47 -16.10
N PRO A 313 -11.12 13.14 -16.58
CA PRO A 313 -11.57 13.10 -17.97
C PRO A 313 -10.65 13.83 -18.97
N LYS A 314 -9.48 14.29 -18.50
CA LYS A 314 -8.38 14.82 -19.34
C LYS A 314 -7.24 13.81 -19.55
N ILE A 315 -7.35 12.63 -18.92
CA ILE A 315 -6.35 11.56 -18.94
C ILE A 315 -7.02 10.25 -19.40
N PHE A 316 -8.25 10.00 -18.96
CA PHE A 316 -9.02 8.81 -19.30
C PHE A 316 -10.31 9.17 -20.02
N GLU A 317 -10.66 8.39 -21.03
CA GLU A 317 -11.89 8.52 -21.81
C GLU A 317 -12.68 7.20 -21.74
N GLU A 318 -14.00 7.32 -21.58
CA GLU A 318 -14.94 6.21 -21.46
C GLU A 318 -15.73 6.11 -22.77
N SER A 319 -15.59 5.01 -23.51
CA SER A 319 -16.28 4.86 -24.79
C SER A 319 -17.79 4.61 -24.56
N THR A 320 -18.63 5.54 -24.99
CA THR A 320 -20.09 5.32 -25.00
C THR A 320 -20.43 4.15 -25.93
N PRO A 321 -21.10 3.08 -25.45
CA PRO A 321 -21.44 1.94 -26.29
C PRO A 321 -22.46 2.35 -27.36
N VAL A 322 -22.13 2.11 -28.63
CA VAL A 322 -22.96 2.51 -29.78
C VAL A 322 -24.16 1.58 -29.97
N ASP A 323 -23.99 0.30 -29.61
CA ASP A 323 -25.01 -0.74 -29.63
C ASP A 323 -25.04 -1.49 -28.29
N ALA A 324 -26.20 -2.06 -27.93
CA ALA A 324 -26.44 -2.77 -26.66
C ALA A 324 -25.70 -4.13 -26.50
N THR A 325 -24.68 -4.36 -27.32
CA THR A 325 -23.84 -5.59 -27.35
C THR A 325 -22.34 -5.29 -27.23
N GLN A 326 -21.93 -4.02 -27.06
CA GLN A 326 -20.53 -3.63 -26.89
C GLN A 326 -20.24 -3.25 -25.42
N GLU A 327 -19.16 -3.79 -24.87
CA GLU A 327 -18.68 -3.43 -23.53
C GLU A 327 -18.08 -2.01 -23.51
N THR A 328 -18.25 -1.30 -22.40
CA THR A 328 -17.59 -0.01 -22.14
C THR A 328 -16.07 -0.20 -22.05
N LYS A 329 -15.33 0.46 -22.96
CA LYS A 329 -13.87 0.52 -22.95
C LYS A 329 -13.36 1.81 -22.34
N TRP A 330 -12.17 1.72 -21.77
CA TRP A 330 -11.37 2.83 -21.29
C TRP A 330 -10.12 3.00 -22.14
N THR A 331 -9.85 4.22 -22.56
CA THR A 331 -8.63 4.63 -23.28
C THR A 331 -7.86 5.67 -22.46
N CYS A 332 -6.55 5.78 -22.69
CA CYS A 332 -5.79 6.93 -22.23
C CYS A 332 -5.83 8.00 -23.32
N ILE A 333 -6.24 9.22 -22.98
CA ILE A 333 -6.14 10.37 -23.88
C ILE A 333 -4.64 10.64 -24.07
N SER A 334 -4.09 10.20 -25.19
CA SER A 334 -2.70 10.51 -25.54
C SER A 334 -2.56 12.02 -25.71
N ILE A 335 -1.53 12.61 -25.11
CA ILE A 335 -1.13 13.98 -25.44
C ILE A 335 -0.59 13.96 -26.86
N SER A 336 -1.45 14.17 -27.86
CA SER A 336 -1.03 14.22 -29.26
C SER A 336 -0.02 15.36 -29.42
N PRO A 337 1.12 15.15 -30.09
CA PRO A 337 2.07 16.23 -30.38
C PRO A 337 1.43 17.38 -31.17
N ASP A 338 0.34 17.11 -31.92
CA ASP A 338 -0.42 18.13 -32.64
C ASP A 338 -1.04 19.18 -31.70
N SER A 339 -1.38 18.82 -30.46
CA SER A 339 -1.93 19.76 -29.47
C SER A 339 -0.92 20.82 -29.01
N LEU A 340 0.38 20.59 -29.20
CA LEU A 340 1.42 21.60 -28.94
C LEU A 340 1.59 22.59 -30.11
N SER A 341 1.18 22.22 -31.33
CA SER A 341 1.33 23.07 -32.52
C SER A 341 0.54 24.38 -32.44
N GLN A 342 -0.59 24.39 -31.74
CA GLN A 342 -1.42 25.59 -31.53
C GLN A 342 -0.84 26.58 -30.51
N TYR A 343 0.13 26.16 -29.69
CA TYR A 343 0.79 27.00 -28.68
C TYR A 343 2.18 27.53 -29.09
N LEU A 344 2.67 27.13 -30.27
CA LEU A 344 3.95 27.58 -30.84
C LEU A 344 3.81 28.59 -32.00
N ASN A 345 2.58 29.06 -32.28
CA ASN A 345 2.28 30.08 -33.30
C ASN A 345 1.46 31.24 -32.70
N LYS A 346 2.02 31.95 -31.71
CA LYS A 346 1.49 33.22 -31.21
C LYS A 346 2.58 34.10 -30.61
#